data_AF-A0A553RFH4-F1
#
_entry.id   AF-A0A553RFH4-F1
#
_cell.length_a   1.000
_cell.length_b   1.000
_cell.length_c   1.000
_cell.angle_alpha   90.00
_cell.angle_beta   90.00
_cell.angle_gamma   90.00
#
_symmetry.space_group_name_H-M   'P 1'
#
loop_
_entity.id
_entity.type
_entity.pdbx_description
1 polymer ?
#
loop_
_entity_poly.entity_id
_entity_poly.type
_entity_poly.pdbx_seq_one_letter_code
_entity_poly.pdbx_strand_id
1 'polypeptide(L)'
;MNYAGIAATDHPVEAGYDTVNSNYYFVIPGSNSGSSITNLNSSSNVNVPGRWAFRVDGGPKPIAASPFDPCYSYTILDQSWRSVYNTTFYPYLNCDYNFNFVGWYRFLLDGQNAQMTEQCIPVYHCGSYVSLHLDGGHPTIADGVVNRKTCVFWNNICCNAEIIPIRVKACLGGYYVYELVQPTPYCSAYCAEVSSFTTLAEPGIFYSYGPMVENTINAPSDDGSSSSVQLPTPFLFFGNKHQQIYVNNNGFLTFSQSSSQYDPDSFPAFKNQDIIAGLWTDLDNREKGQIYYRQYTNGSILQKATQDINSYFSNLNFNASWVFTATWNKVAYYSPTSTVSLIQ
;
A
#
# COMPACT_ATOMS: atom_id res chain seq x y z
N MET A 1 -3.29 -3.06 -8.76
CA MET A 1 -4.15 -3.76 -7.80
C MET A 1 -4.89 -2.73 -6.99
N ASN A 2 -6.22 -2.83 -6.93
CA ASN A 2 -7.13 -1.93 -6.24
C ASN A 2 -8.01 -2.77 -5.31
N TYR A 3 -8.18 -2.29 -4.08
CA TYR A 3 -8.82 -3.00 -2.98
C TYR A 3 -9.90 -2.12 -2.37
N ALA A 4 -11.13 -2.63 -2.30
CA ALA A 4 -12.20 -2.00 -1.53
C ALA A 4 -13.14 -3.05 -0.97
N GLY A 5 -13.63 -2.86 0.26
CA GLY A 5 -14.65 -3.74 0.82
C GLY A 5 -14.23 -5.21 0.88
N ILE A 6 -13.01 -5.47 1.35
CA ILE A 6 -12.51 -6.82 1.67
C ILE A 6 -12.94 -7.20 3.08
N ALA A 7 -13.64 -8.33 3.20
CA ALA A 7 -13.95 -8.94 4.49
C ALA A 7 -12.79 -9.82 4.98
N ALA A 8 -12.61 -9.93 6.29
CA ALA A 8 -11.67 -10.89 6.87
C ALA A 8 -12.09 -12.34 6.57
N THR A 9 -11.12 -13.25 6.61
CA THR A 9 -11.31 -14.68 6.35
C THR A 9 -10.37 -15.52 7.19
N ASP A 10 -10.73 -16.78 7.43
CA ASP A 10 -9.85 -17.79 8.04
C ASP A 10 -9.06 -18.58 6.99
N HIS A 11 -9.36 -18.35 5.70
CA HIS A 11 -8.62 -18.95 4.60
C HIS A 11 -7.19 -18.40 4.50
N PRO A 12 -6.23 -19.22 4.04
CA PRO A 12 -4.92 -18.71 3.64
C PRO A 12 -5.07 -17.70 2.51
N VAL A 13 -4.27 -16.64 2.57
CA VAL A 13 -4.34 -15.52 1.63
C VAL A 13 -2.94 -15.10 1.21
N GLU A 14 -2.81 -14.68 -0.05
CA GLU A 14 -1.58 -14.12 -0.59
C GLU A 14 -1.89 -13.00 -1.59
N ALA A 15 -1.14 -11.90 -1.58
CA ALA A 15 -1.32 -10.82 -2.56
C ALA A 15 0.02 -10.21 -2.95
N GLY A 16 0.17 -9.95 -4.25
CA GLY A 16 1.42 -9.49 -4.84
C GLY A 16 1.74 -10.28 -6.11
N TYR A 17 3.00 -10.64 -6.28
CA TYR A 17 3.42 -11.38 -7.47
C TYR A 17 4.63 -12.26 -7.21
N ASP A 18 4.78 -13.28 -8.03
CA ASP A 18 5.93 -14.17 -8.03
C ASP A 18 6.24 -14.61 -9.46
N THR A 19 7.53 -14.77 -9.75
CA THR A 19 8.00 -15.17 -11.07
C THR A 19 8.52 -16.61 -11.05
N VAL A 20 8.76 -17.17 -12.24
CA VAL A 20 9.43 -18.45 -12.40
C VAL A 20 10.70 -18.51 -11.54
N ASN A 21 10.81 -19.56 -10.71
CA ASN A 21 11.87 -19.80 -9.72
C ASN A 21 12.04 -18.68 -8.67
N SER A 22 11.03 -17.83 -8.51
CA SER A 22 11.04 -16.66 -7.64
C SER A 22 12.24 -15.74 -7.83
N ASN A 23 12.67 -15.59 -9.09
CA ASN A 23 13.73 -14.64 -9.45
C ASN A 23 13.39 -13.20 -9.03
N TYR A 24 12.11 -12.87 -9.09
CA TYR A 24 11.49 -11.66 -8.58
C TYR A 24 10.15 -12.02 -7.92
N TYR A 25 9.91 -11.49 -6.73
CA TYR A 25 8.64 -11.64 -6.04
C TYR A 25 8.38 -10.43 -5.14
N PHE A 26 7.12 -10.23 -4.78
CA PHE A 26 6.71 -9.24 -3.80
C PHE A 26 5.45 -9.73 -3.08
N VAL A 27 5.45 -9.61 -1.76
CA VAL A 27 4.29 -9.83 -0.89
C VAL A 27 3.81 -8.47 -0.41
N ILE A 28 2.52 -8.18 -0.58
CA ILE A 28 1.93 -6.96 -0.04
C ILE A 28 1.92 -7.06 1.51
N PRO A 29 2.49 -6.09 2.24
CA PRO A 29 2.50 -6.14 3.70
C PRO A 29 1.08 -6.30 4.29
N GLY A 30 0.89 -7.30 5.14
CA GLY A 30 -0.41 -7.60 5.75
C GLY A 30 -1.34 -8.46 4.88
N SER A 31 -0.88 -8.97 3.74
CA SER A 31 -1.66 -9.85 2.85
C SER A 31 -1.40 -11.34 3.04
N ASN A 32 -0.76 -11.75 4.14
CA ASN A 32 -0.41 -13.14 4.46
C ASN A 32 -1.24 -13.74 5.61
N SER A 33 -2.25 -13.00 6.09
CA SER A 33 -3.21 -13.47 7.09
C SER A 33 -4.60 -12.94 6.74
N GLY A 34 -5.59 -13.82 6.66
CA GLY A 34 -6.97 -13.44 6.36
C GLY A 34 -7.60 -12.52 7.41
N SER A 35 -7.02 -12.41 8.60
CA SER A 35 -7.45 -11.45 9.63
C SER A 35 -7.01 -10.01 9.34
N SER A 36 -5.90 -9.80 8.60
CA SER A 36 -5.31 -8.48 8.34
C SER A 36 -5.58 -7.93 6.94
N ILE A 37 -6.12 -8.74 6.01
CA ILE A 37 -6.40 -8.31 4.63
C ILE A 37 -7.41 -7.16 4.51
N THR A 38 -8.21 -6.91 5.54
CA THR A 38 -9.10 -5.74 5.61
C THR A 38 -8.32 -4.42 5.51
N ASN A 39 -7.07 -4.41 5.97
CA ASN A 39 -6.16 -3.27 5.88
C ASN A 39 -5.72 -2.97 4.44
N LEU A 40 -5.91 -3.92 3.50
CA LEU A 40 -5.57 -3.68 2.10
C LEU A 40 -6.38 -2.51 1.51
N ASN A 41 -7.60 -2.27 2.01
CA ASN A 41 -8.45 -1.14 1.61
C ASN A 41 -7.84 0.24 1.91
N SER A 42 -6.92 0.34 2.88
CA SER A 42 -6.27 1.60 3.27
C SER A 42 -4.78 1.64 2.96
N SER A 43 -4.13 0.47 2.85
CA SER A 43 -2.73 0.36 2.47
C SER A 43 -2.50 0.77 1.00
N SER A 44 -1.30 1.28 0.69
CA SER A 44 -0.94 1.69 -0.67
C SER A 44 0.57 1.86 -0.82
N ASN A 45 1.17 1.57 -1.97
CA ASN A 45 2.54 2.00 -2.26
C ASN A 45 2.66 3.30 -3.09
N VAL A 46 1.53 3.88 -3.48
CA VAL A 46 1.44 5.07 -4.35
C VAL A 46 0.61 6.20 -3.74
N ASN A 47 0.38 6.17 -2.43
CA ASN A 47 -0.35 7.19 -1.68
C ASN A 47 -1.81 7.37 -2.12
N VAL A 48 -2.42 6.29 -2.62
CA VAL A 48 -3.85 6.22 -2.95
C VAL A 48 -4.44 5.06 -2.16
N PRO A 49 -5.27 5.30 -1.13
CA PRO A 49 -5.81 4.24 -0.28
C PRO A 49 -6.40 3.07 -1.10
N GLY A 50 -6.00 1.85 -0.77
CA GLY A 50 -6.49 0.66 -1.48
C GLY A 50 -5.77 0.38 -2.79
N ARG A 51 -4.82 1.20 -3.23
CA ARG A 51 -4.15 1.05 -4.52
C ARG A 51 -2.68 0.69 -4.40
N TRP A 52 -2.30 -0.36 -5.10
CA TRP A 52 -0.93 -0.81 -5.28
C TRP A 52 -0.55 -0.85 -6.76
N ALA A 53 0.57 -0.22 -7.11
CA ALA A 53 1.08 -0.18 -8.47
C ALA A 53 2.54 -0.64 -8.53
N PHE A 54 2.85 -1.51 -9.49
CA PHE A 54 4.18 -2.10 -9.63
C PHE A 54 4.67 -1.91 -11.07
N ARG A 55 5.93 -1.51 -11.21
CA ARG A 55 6.63 -1.51 -12.50
C ARG A 55 7.29 -2.87 -12.71
N VAL A 56 6.95 -3.56 -13.80
CA VAL A 56 7.32 -4.98 -14.04
C VAL A 56 8.05 -5.21 -15.36
N ASP A 57 8.37 -4.17 -16.11
CA ASP A 57 9.08 -4.21 -17.41
C ASP A 57 10.61 -4.34 -17.29
N GLY A 58 11.16 -4.44 -16.08
CA GLY A 58 12.60 -4.48 -15.83
C GLY A 58 13.27 -3.11 -15.66
N GLY A 59 12.50 -2.04 -15.35
CA GLY A 59 13.02 -0.78 -14.81
C GLY A 59 14.03 -0.96 -13.67
N PRO A 60 14.88 0.05 -13.37
CA PRO A 60 16.16 -0.15 -12.67
C PRO A 60 15.94 -1.13 -11.54
N LYS A 61 16.68 -2.26 -11.59
CA LYS A 61 16.61 -3.35 -10.62
C LYS A 61 16.14 -2.76 -9.29
N PRO A 62 15.10 -3.31 -8.64
CA PRO A 62 14.93 -3.02 -7.22
C PRO A 62 16.33 -3.15 -6.65
N ILE A 63 16.92 -2.06 -6.17
CA ILE A 63 18.17 -2.13 -5.43
C ILE A 63 17.78 -3.10 -4.35
N ALA A 64 18.20 -4.37 -4.50
CA ALA A 64 17.65 -5.51 -3.78
C ALA A 64 17.40 -5.03 -2.37
N ALA A 65 16.12 -4.94 -1.95
CA ALA A 65 15.67 -4.11 -0.84
C ALA A 65 16.78 -4.08 0.19
N SER A 66 17.54 -2.98 0.20
CA SER A 66 18.80 -3.03 0.91
C SER A 66 18.40 -3.34 2.34
N PRO A 67 18.97 -4.35 3.01
CA PRO A 67 18.66 -4.57 4.43
C PRO A 67 18.98 -3.32 5.27
N PHE A 68 19.66 -2.33 4.68
CA PHE A 68 19.97 -1.01 5.23
C PHE A 68 19.04 0.12 4.75
N ASP A 69 18.06 -0.15 3.88
CA ASP A 69 17.07 0.85 3.51
C ASP A 69 16.06 1.00 4.66
N PRO A 70 15.94 2.20 5.23
CA PRO A 70 15.11 2.42 6.40
C PRO A 70 13.61 2.25 6.14
N CYS A 71 13.16 2.11 4.89
CA CYS A 71 11.80 1.72 4.56
C CYS A 71 11.51 0.24 4.80
N TYR A 72 12.52 -0.59 5.04
CA TYR A 72 12.35 -2.01 5.34
C TYR A 72 12.93 -2.42 6.69
N SER A 73 13.66 -1.51 7.36
CA SER A 73 14.22 -1.72 8.70
C SER A 73 14.00 -0.48 9.57
N TYR A 74 12.97 -0.53 10.42
CA TYR A 74 12.58 0.54 11.33
C TYR A 74 11.88 0.00 12.58
N THR A 75 11.78 0.83 13.62
CA THR A 75 11.02 0.57 14.84
C THR A 75 9.70 1.33 14.83
N ILE A 76 8.62 0.69 15.26
CA ILE A 76 7.29 1.31 15.32
C ILE A 76 7.15 2.14 16.61
N LEU A 77 6.63 3.36 16.46
CA LEU A 77 6.16 4.24 17.54
C LEU A 77 4.63 4.32 17.46
N ASP A 78 3.94 3.40 18.14
CA ASP A 78 2.48 3.30 18.16
C ASP A 78 1.92 3.65 19.54
N GLN A 79 2.21 4.87 19.99
CA GLN A 79 1.72 5.37 21.28
C GLN A 79 0.68 6.46 21.04
N SER A 80 -0.57 6.20 21.45
CA SER A 80 -1.70 7.14 21.29
C SER A 80 -1.48 8.49 21.97
N TRP A 81 -0.65 8.54 23.02
CA TRP A 81 -0.30 9.81 23.69
C TRP A 81 0.46 10.77 22.78
N ARG A 82 1.10 10.31 21.69
CA ARG A 82 1.80 11.16 20.71
C ARG A 82 0.87 11.98 19.83
N SER A 83 -0.43 11.67 19.84
CA SER A 83 -1.43 12.36 19.03
C SER A 83 -1.45 13.85 19.34
N VAL A 84 -1.53 14.69 18.30
CA VAL A 84 -1.74 16.15 18.43
C VAL A 84 -3.00 16.51 19.22
N TYR A 85 -3.99 15.62 19.25
CA TYR A 85 -5.24 15.81 19.99
C TYR A 85 -5.13 15.44 21.48
N ASN A 86 -4.03 14.79 21.88
CA ASN A 86 -3.83 14.41 23.27
C ASN A 86 -3.27 15.59 24.07
N THR A 87 -4.07 16.12 24.99
CA THR A 87 -3.63 17.14 25.95
C THR A 87 -3.34 16.51 27.30
N THR A 88 -2.15 16.74 27.84
CA THR A 88 -1.71 16.16 29.12
C THR A 88 -0.96 17.20 29.96
N PHE A 89 -1.24 17.24 31.26
CA PHE A 89 -0.63 18.17 32.21
C PHE A 89 0.20 17.43 33.26
N TYR A 90 1.14 18.16 33.88
CA TYR A 90 1.94 17.68 35.00
C TYR A 90 1.05 17.11 36.13
N PRO A 91 1.40 15.98 36.78
CA PRO A 91 2.64 15.21 36.66
C PRO A 91 2.65 14.07 35.62
N TYR A 92 1.61 13.92 34.79
CA TYR A 92 1.39 12.72 33.97
C TYR A 92 2.04 12.73 32.58
N LEU A 93 3.19 13.40 32.42
CA LEU A 93 3.83 13.61 31.13
C LEU A 93 4.67 12.39 30.71
N ASN A 94 4.64 12.03 29.42
CA ASN A 94 5.34 10.84 28.88
C ASN A 94 6.76 11.14 28.40
N CYS A 95 6.95 12.27 27.71
CA CYS A 95 8.25 12.84 27.30
C CYS A 95 9.19 11.88 26.50
N ASP A 96 9.51 12.21 25.25
CA ASP A 96 10.59 11.55 24.50
C ASP A 96 12.00 11.93 24.98
N TYR A 97 12.15 12.99 25.79
CA TYR A 97 13.43 13.45 26.34
C TYR A 97 14.26 12.34 27.00
N ASN A 98 13.62 11.35 27.64
CA ASN A 98 14.30 10.26 28.33
C ASN A 98 14.61 9.05 27.41
N PHE A 99 14.19 9.10 26.15
CA PHE A 99 14.35 8.02 25.20
C PHE A 99 15.59 8.23 24.33
N ASN A 100 16.45 7.21 24.26
CA ASN A 100 17.63 7.22 23.41
C ASN A 100 17.27 6.64 22.03
N PHE A 101 16.92 7.51 21.08
CA PHE A 101 16.62 7.11 19.71
C PHE A 101 17.87 6.61 18.99
N VAL A 102 17.80 5.39 18.45
CA VAL A 102 18.85 4.76 17.66
C VAL A 102 18.21 4.10 16.43
N GLY A 103 18.55 4.62 15.24
CA GLY A 103 18.04 4.12 13.97
C GLY A 103 16.75 4.81 13.53
N TRP A 104 15.98 4.10 12.71
CA TRP A 104 14.81 4.65 12.02
C TRP A 104 13.51 4.25 12.68
N TYR A 105 12.55 5.18 12.70
CA TYR A 105 11.27 5.03 13.37
C TYR A 105 10.11 5.34 12.44
N ARG A 106 8.99 4.65 12.62
CA ARG A 106 7.73 4.91 11.93
C ARG A 106 6.62 5.20 12.94
N PHE A 107 5.87 6.28 12.73
CA PHE A 107 4.73 6.60 13.57
C PHE A 107 3.49 5.80 13.16
N LEU A 108 2.80 5.28 14.17
CA LEU A 108 1.40 4.85 14.10
C LEU A 108 0.64 5.50 15.26
N LEU A 109 -0.67 5.62 15.13
CA LEU A 109 -1.56 6.01 16.23
C LEU A 109 -2.70 4.99 16.31
N ASP A 110 -2.65 4.15 17.34
CA ASP A 110 -3.59 3.05 17.54
C ASP A 110 -3.68 2.13 16.31
N GLY A 111 -2.52 1.78 15.75
CA GLY A 111 -2.39 0.98 14.54
C GLY A 111 -2.67 1.70 13.22
N GLN A 112 -3.12 2.97 13.26
CA GLN A 112 -3.37 3.76 12.06
C GLN A 112 -2.09 4.44 11.56
N ASN A 113 -1.96 4.55 10.24
CA ASN A 113 -0.83 5.22 9.62
C ASN A 113 -0.76 6.70 10.07
N ALA A 114 0.37 7.09 10.62
CA ALA A 114 0.58 8.43 11.16
C ALA A 114 1.89 9.01 10.68
N GLN A 115 1.99 10.33 10.77
CA GLN A 115 3.18 11.09 10.42
C GLN A 115 3.42 12.19 11.46
N MET A 116 4.65 12.68 11.52
CA MET A 116 4.93 13.84 12.36
C MET A 116 4.13 15.02 11.81
N THR A 117 3.49 15.81 12.66
CA THR A 117 2.68 16.93 12.15
C THR A 117 3.57 18.03 11.56
N GLU A 118 3.14 18.63 10.46
CA GLU A 118 3.73 19.86 9.91
C GLU A 118 3.08 21.11 10.52
N GLN A 119 2.02 20.93 11.30
CA GLN A 119 1.29 22.02 11.93
C GLN A 119 1.97 22.46 13.22
N CYS A 120 1.83 23.74 13.51
CA CYS A 120 2.35 24.30 14.75
C CYS A 120 1.49 23.87 15.93
N ILE A 121 2.06 23.08 16.84
CA ILE A 121 1.34 22.55 18.01
C ILE A 121 1.76 23.29 19.30
N PRO A 122 0.80 23.82 20.09
CA PRO A 122 1.08 24.42 21.39
C PRO A 122 1.71 23.46 22.41
N VAL A 123 2.30 24.01 23.47
CA VAL A 123 2.76 23.24 24.64
C VAL A 123 1.61 22.45 25.31
N TYR A 124 1.94 21.39 26.06
CA TYR A 124 0.98 20.47 26.71
C TYR A 124 0.18 19.55 25.79
N HIS A 125 0.66 19.34 24.56
CA HIS A 125 0.10 18.37 23.61
C HIS A 125 1.04 17.18 23.42
N CYS A 126 0.55 16.16 22.70
CA CYS A 126 1.32 14.97 22.36
C CYS A 126 1.88 14.28 23.61
N GLY A 127 1.10 14.31 24.70
CA GLY A 127 1.45 13.67 25.97
C GLY A 127 2.67 14.27 26.66
N SER A 128 3.09 15.48 26.29
CA SER A 128 4.36 16.09 26.71
C SER A 128 4.22 17.57 27.08
N TYR A 129 5.27 18.15 27.67
CA TYR A 129 5.29 19.59 27.95
C TYR A 129 5.62 20.38 26.67
N VAL A 130 6.61 19.92 25.91
CA VAL A 130 7.10 20.59 24.70
C VAL A 130 6.76 19.75 23.46
N SER A 131 5.91 20.31 22.61
CA SER A 131 5.41 19.67 21.39
C SER A 131 6.34 19.94 20.20
N LEU A 132 6.92 18.89 19.61
CA LEU A 132 7.79 18.99 18.43
C LEU A 132 7.03 18.67 17.15
N HIS A 133 7.12 19.55 16.17
CA HIS A 133 6.54 19.38 14.83
C HIS A 133 7.60 19.56 13.73
N LEU A 134 7.31 19.08 12.52
CA LEU A 134 8.25 19.08 11.39
C LEU A 134 8.34 20.47 10.77
N ASP A 135 9.56 20.93 10.50
CA ASP A 135 9.85 22.12 9.72
C ASP A 135 10.40 21.73 8.34
N GLY A 136 9.76 22.23 7.28
CA GLY A 136 10.16 22.00 5.89
C GLY A 136 9.44 20.89 5.13
N GLY A 137 8.26 20.45 5.60
CA GLY A 137 7.38 19.49 4.91
C GLY A 137 7.96 18.07 4.74
N HIS A 138 7.14 17.06 4.51
CA HIS A 138 7.65 15.71 4.25
C HIS A 138 8.30 15.59 2.85
N PRO A 139 9.35 14.77 2.68
CA PRO A 139 9.95 14.50 1.36
C PRO A 139 9.01 13.73 0.43
N THR A 140 9.33 13.72 -0.86
CA THR A 140 8.79 12.76 -1.82
C THR A 140 9.67 11.51 -1.90
N ILE A 141 9.17 10.44 -2.54
CA ILE A 141 9.96 9.21 -2.77
C ILE A 141 11.25 9.50 -3.54
N ALA A 142 11.21 10.43 -4.49
CA ALA A 142 12.35 10.79 -5.33
C ALA A 142 13.47 11.50 -4.56
N ASP A 143 13.14 12.18 -3.46
CA ASP A 143 14.11 12.93 -2.66
C ASP A 143 15.01 12.00 -1.83
N GLY A 144 14.61 10.74 -1.63
CA GLY A 144 15.35 9.78 -0.81
C GLY A 144 15.41 10.22 0.66
N VAL A 145 16.58 10.06 1.29
CA VAL A 145 16.82 10.52 2.65
C VAL A 145 17.14 12.02 2.64
N VAL A 146 16.31 12.81 3.28
CA VAL A 146 16.51 14.27 3.40
C VAL A 146 16.77 14.67 4.85
N ASN A 147 17.53 15.75 5.03
CA ASN A 147 17.63 16.41 6.32
C ASN A 147 16.39 17.30 6.53
N ARG A 148 15.83 17.23 7.74
CA ARG A 148 14.75 18.09 8.22
C ARG A 148 15.07 18.59 9.62
N LYS A 149 14.23 19.52 10.07
CA LYS A 149 14.32 20.12 11.39
C LYS A 149 13.02 19.87 12.11
N THR A 150 13.07 19.77 13.43
CA THR A 150 11.86 19.90 14.24
C THR A 150 11.85 21.23 14.95
N CYS A 151 10.67 21.81 15.06
CA CYS A 151 10.44 23.08 15.72
C CYS A 151 9.66 22.89 17.02
N VAL A 152 9.93 23.79 17.96
CA VAL A 152 9.16 23.95 19.19
C VAL A 152 8.26 25.18 19.10
N PHE A 153 7.08 25.09 19.72
CA PHE A 153 6.25 26.25 20.00
C PHE A 153 6.65 26.86 21.34
N TRP A 154 7.01 28.15 21.35
CA TRP A 154 7.42 28.84 22.58
C TRP A 154 7.03 30.33 22.56
N ASN A 155 6.53 30.85 23.67
CA ASN A 155 6.07 32.24 23.80
C ASN A 155 5.07 32.68 22.72
N ASN A 156 4.12 31.82 22.35
CA ASN A 156 3.15 32.05 21.27
C ASN A 156 3.77 32.25 19.88
N ILE A 157 5.01 31.83 19.68
CA ILE A 157 5.70 31.90 18.41
C ILE A 157 6.09 30.48 17.99
N CYS A 158 5.71 30.13 16.77
CA CYS A 158 6.10 28.88 16.14
C CYS A 158 7.58 28.92 15.75
N CYS A 159 8.32 27.84 15.96
CA CYS A 159 9.74 27.76 15.62
C CYS A 159 10.61 28.85 16.30
N ASN A 160 10.25 29.28 17.51
CA ASN A 160 10.95 30.39 18.21
C ASN A 160 12.22 29.96 18.96
N ALA A 161 12.51 28.66 19.03
CA ALA A 161 13.66 28.12 19.76
C ALA A 161 14.16 26.81 19.12
N GLU A 162 15.29 26.33 19.67
CA GLU A 162 16.08 25.13 19.39
C GLU A 162 15.67 24.25 18.19
N ILE A 163 16.57 24.15 17.22
CA ILE A 163 16.42 23.34 16.00
C ILE A 163 17.01 21.97 16.28
N ILE A 164 16.17 20.93 16.30
CA ILE A 164 16.63 19.54 16.42
C ILE A 164 16.73 18.97 14.99
N PRO A 165 17.93 18.63 14.50
CA PRO A 165 18.09 18.04 13.18
C PRO A 165 17.67 16.57 13.19
N ILE A 166 16.86 16.17 12.21
CA ILE A 166 16.44 14.79 11.98
C ILE A 166 16.62 14.44 10.50
N ARG A 167 16.56 13.15 10.18
CA ARG A 167 16.45 12.71 8.78
C ARG A 167 15.09 12.07 8.53
N VAL A 168 14.54 12.32 7.36
CA VAL A 168 13.23 11.80 6.96
C VAL A 168 13.35 11.16 5.59
N LYS A 169 12.67 10.05 5.40
CA LYS A 169 12.54 9.41 4.09
C LYS A 169 11.08 9.04 3.85
N ALA A 170 10.60 9.35 2.65
CA ALA A 170 9.33 8.85 2.16
C ALA A 170 9.49 7.41 1.67
N CYS A 171 8.56 6.55 2.08
CA CYS A 171 8.60 5.13 1.73
C CYS A 171 7.46 4.76 0.79
N LEU A 172 7.76 3.81 -0.11
CA LEU A 172 6.73 3.11 -0.87
C LEU A 172 5.81 2.45 0.15
N GLY A 173 4.59 2.97 0.28
CA GLY A 173 3.72 2.61 1.39
C GLY A 173 2.85 3.75 1.93
N GLY A 174 3.11 4.99 1.51
CA GLY A 174 2.42 6.17 2.05
C GLY A 174 2.73 6.45 3.50
N TYR A 175 3.93 6.11 3.93
CA TYR A 175 4.43 6.41 5.26
C TYR A 175 5.83 6.99 5.17
N TYR A 176 6.25 7.57 6.28
CA TYR A 176 7.56 8.16 6.45
C TYR A 176 8.29 7.42 7.55
N VAL A 177 9.61 7.32 7.36
CA VAL A 177 10.52 6.87 8.40
C VAL A 177 11.42 8.03 8.79
N TYR A 178 11.67 8.11 10.09
CA TYR A 178 12.36 9.22 10.72
C TYR A 178 13.55 8.67 11.48
N GLU A 179 14.74 9.17 11.17
CA GLU A 179 15.87 9.00 12.07
C GLU A 179 15.80 10.14 13.09
N LEU A 180 15.16 9.82 14.21
CA LEU A 180 14.94 10.74 15.33
C LEU A 180 16.18 10.77 16.23
N VAL A 181 16.33 11.86 16.96
CA VAL A 181 17.37 12.02 17.98
C VAL A 181 16.73 12.31 19.32
N GLN A 182 17.48 12.14 20.41
CA GLN A 182 17.02 12.53 21.74
C GLN A 182 16.68 14.03 21.75
N PRO A 183 15.43 14.43 22.07
CA PRO A 183 15.03 15.81 21.92
C PRO A 183 15.40 16.66 23.15
N THR A 184 15.66 17.94 22.90
CA THR A 184 15.80 19.02 23.91
C THR A 184 14.80 20.13 23.57
N PRO A 185 14.25 20.87 24.56
CA PRO A 185 14.54 20.86 26.01
C PRO A 185 13.79 19.76 26.81
N TYR A 186 13.90 19.79 28.15
CA TYR A 186 13.28 18.81 29.05
C TYR A 186 11.79 18.60 28.77
N CYS A 187 11.40 17.33 28.74
CA CYS A 187 10.05 16.86 28.44
C CYS A 187 9.48 17.30 27.08
N SER A 188 10.29 17.15 26.03
CA SER A 188 9.84 17.25 24.64
C SER A 188 9.31 15.92 24.09
N ALA A 189 8.36 15.97 23.15
CA ALA A 189 7.93 14.80 22.37
C ALA A 189 7.65 15.13 20.90
N TYR A 190 7.94 14.18 20.03
CA TYR A 190 7.60 14.23 18.60
C TYR A 190 6.10 13.99 18.42
N CYS A 191 5.39 15.03 17.98
CA CYS A 191 3.96 15.01 17.75
C CYS A 191 3.62 14.28 16.46
N ALA A 192 2.66 13.37 16.53
CA ALA A 192 2.12 12.67 15.38
C ALA A 192 0.64 12.99 15.17
N GLU A 193 0.22 13.00 13.92
CA GLU A 193 -1.19 13.00 13.54
C GLU A 193 -1.45 11.84 12.59
N VAL A 194 -2.67 11.31 12.62
CA VAL A 194 -3.11 10.34 11.62
C VAL A 194 -2.98 11.01 10.26
N SER A 195 -2.28 10.36 9.33
CA SER A 195 -2.04 10.93 8.00
C SER A 195 -3.38 11.19 7.33
N SER A 196 -3.81 12.45 7.33
CA SER A 196 -5.04 12.90 6.70
C SER A 196 -4.78 13.05 5.21
N PHE A 197 -4.78 11.92 4.50
CA PHE A 197 -5.32 11.98 3.15
C PHE A 197 -6.79 12.31 3.34
N THR A 198 -7.16 13.55 3.03
CA THR A 198 -8.56 13.92 2.87
C THR A 198 -9.18 12.85 2.00
N THR A 199 -10.11 12.09 2.59
CA THR A 199 -11.06 11.27 1.85
C THR A 199 -11.95 12.24 1.09
N LEU A 200 -11.41 12.84 0.02
CA LEU A 200 -12.22 13.28 -1.08
C LEU A 200 -12.98 12.04 -1.52
N ALA A 201 -14.30 12.13 -1.57
CA ALA A 201 -15.13 11.10 -2.16
C ALA A 201 -14.55 10.77 -3.55
N GLU A 202 -13.92 9.60 -3.66
CA GLU A 202 -13.14 9.18 -4.82
C GLU A 202 -14.04 9.13 -6.08
N PRO A 203 -13.60 9.64 -7.24
CA PRO A 203 -13.94 8.98 -8.49
C PRO A 203 -13.32 7.58 -8.42
N GLY A 204 -14.15 6.56 -8.22
CA GLY A 204 -13.74 5.22 -7.75
C GLY A 204 -12.34 4.73 -8.19
N ILE A 205 -11.60 4.19 -7.21
CA ILE A 205 -10.26 3.59 -7.39
C ILE A 205 -10.21 2.49 -8.46
N PHE A 206 -11.36 1.94 -8.85
CA PHE A 206 -11.47 0.94 -9.90
C PHE A 206 -11.55 1.58 -11.29
N TYR A 207 -10.92 0.95 -12.27
CA TYR A 207 -11.30 1.09 -13.68
C TYR A 207 -12.70 0.50 -13.88
N SER A 208 -13.49 1.08 -14.77
CA SER A 208 -14.89 0.70 -14.96
C SER A 208 -15.07 -0.81 -15.21
N TYR A 209 -15.98 -1.43 -14.47
CA TYR A 209 -16.35 -2.85 -14.56
C TYR A 209 -17.86 -3.02 -14.36
N GLY A 210 -18.38 -4.24 -14.48
CA GLY A 210 -19.78 -4.57 -14.21
C GLY A 210 -20.62 -4.83 -15.47
N PRO A 211 -21.93 -5.13 -15.31
CA PRO A 211 -22.78 -5.62 -16.39
C PRO A 211 -23.14 -4.55 -17.44
N MET A 212 -22.99 -3.27 -17.10
CA MET A 212 -23.26 -2.15 -18.01
C MET A 212 -22.05 -1.80 -18.90
N VAL A 213 -20.96 -2.53 -18.75
CA VAL A 213 -19.73 -2.43 -19.54
C VAL A 213 -19.57 -3.79 -20.23
N GLU A 214 -19.28 -3.84 -21.53
CA GLU A 214 -19.09 -5.11 -22.25
C GLU A 214 -17.87 -5.88 -21.72
N ASN A 215 -18.05 -6.63 -20.64
CA ASN A 215 -17.02 -7.42 -20.01
C ASN A 215 -17.18 -8.89 -20.37
N THR A 216 -16.06 -9.61 -20.44
CA THR A 216 -16.10 -11.06 -20.35
C THR A 216 -16.23 -11.45 -18.88
N ILE A 217 -17.00 -12.51 -18.61
CA ILE A 217 -17.20 -13.04 -17.26
C ILE A 217 -16.63 -14.44 -17.16
N ASN A 218 -16.01 -14.78 -16.02
CA ASN A 218 -15.78 -16.18 -15.71
C ASN A 218 -17.11 -16.84 -15.35
N ALA A 219 -17.26 -18.11 -15.76
CA ALA A 219 -18.41 -18.91 -15.36
C ALA A 219 -18.44 -19.09 -13.83
N PRO A 220 -19.62 -19.23 -13.23
CA PRO A 220 -19.75 -19.67 -11.85
C PRO A 220 -19.09 -21.03 -11.63
N SER A 221 -18.05 -21.10 -10.82
CA SER A 221 -17.24 -22.27 -10.55
C SER A 221 -16.40 -22.01 -9.29
N ASP A 222 -16.18 -23.07 -8.50
CA ASP A 222 -15.33 -23.04 -7.30
C ASP A 222 -13.88 -22.69 -7.71
N ASP A 223 -13.18 -23.68 -8.25
CA ASP A 223 -11.79 -23.58 -8.68
C ASP A 223 -11.67 -23.30 -10.18
N GLY A 224 -12.48 -22.37 -10.64
CA GLY A 224 -12.60 -22.03 -12.06
C GLY A 224 -11.45 -21.16 -12.58
N SER A 225 -11.35 -21.09 -13.90
CA SER A 225 -10.49 -20.13 -14.58
C SER A 225 -11.05 -19.80 -15.97
N SER A 226 -10.66 -18.66 -16.52
CA SER A 226 -10.99 -18.29 -17.90
C SER A 226 -10.34 -19.25 -18.90
N SER A 227 -10.83 -19.23 -20.14
CA SER A 227 -10.03 -19.67 -21.28
C SER A 227 -8.83 -18.73 -21.50
N SER A 228 -7.90 -19.14 -22.37
CA SER A 228 -6.76 -18.32 -22.77
C SER A 228 -7.23 -17.01 -23.39
N VAL A 229 -6.82 -15.87 -22.82
CA VAL A 229 -7.08 -14.55 -23.39
C VAL A 229 -5.82 -14.07 -24.09
N GLN A 230 -5.87 -13.96 -25.42
CA GLN A 230 -4.74 -13.47 -26.23
C GLN A 230 -4.57 -11.96 -26.04
N LEU A 231 -3.34 -11.52 -25.76
CA LEU A 231 -3.01 -10.11 -25.54
C LEU A 231 -2.73 -9.39 -26.88
N PRO A 232 -3.02 -8.08 -27.02
CA PRO A 232 -2.74 -7.35 -28.28
C PRO A 232 -1.24 -7.27 -28.61
N THR A 233 -0.41 -7.14 -27.58
CA THR A 233 1.06 -7.21 -27.67
C THR A 233 1.58 -7.99 -26.47
N PRO A 234 2.75 -8.66 -26.57
CA PRO A 234 3.30 -9.41 -25.45
C PRO A 234 3.47 -8.53 -24.21
N PHE A 235 2.87 -8.95 -23.11
CA PHE A 235 3.10 -8.35 -21.80
C PHE A 235 4.47 -8.75 -21.29
N LEU A 236 5.31 -7.77 -20.97
CA LEU A 236 6.64 -8.01 -20.44
C LEU A 236 6.57 -8.05 -18.91
N PHE A 237 6.79 -9.22 -18.33
CA PHE A 237 6.79 -9.46 -16.90
C PHE A 237 8.17 -9.93 -16.45
N PHE A 238 8.94 -9.02 -15.86
CA PHE A 238 10.33 -9.19 -15.41
C PHE A 238 11.26 -9.79 -16.50
N GLY A 239 11.08 -9.35 -17.74
CA GLY A 239 11.85 -9.81 -18.90
C GLY A 239 11.22 -10.99 -19.65
N ASN A 240 10.27 -11.70 -19.03
CA ASN A 240 9.50 -12.76 -19.68
C ASN A 240 8.38 -12.15 -20.53
N LYS A 241 8.24 -12.60 -21.78
CA LYS A 241 7.20 -12.14 -22.69
C LYS A 241 6.03 -13.10 -22.67
N HIS A 242 4.86 -12.60 -22.28
CA HIS A 242 3.61 -13.36 -22.25
C HIS A 242 2.64 -12.85 -23.30
N GLN A 243 2.22 -13.71 -24.21
CA GLN A 243 1.28 -13.37 -25.28
C GLN A 243 -0.19 -13.63 -24.89
N GLN A 244 -0.40 -14.25 -23.72
CA GLN A 244 -1.71 -14.66 -23.25
C GLN A 244 -1.80 -14.54 -21.74
N ILE A 245 -3.01 -14.47 -21.22
CA ILE A 245 -3.32 -14.38 -19.79
C ILE A 245 -4.56 -15.20 -19.46
N TYR A 246 -4.63 -15.71 -18.23
CA TYR A 246 -5.77 -16.43 -17.67
C TYR A 246 -6.21 -15.74 -16.38
N VAL A 247 -7.52 -15.61 -16.19
CA VAL A 247 -8.12 -15.03 -14.98
C VAL A 247 -8.65 -16.18 -14.13
N ASN A 248 -8.09 -16.37 -12.95
CA ASN A 248 -8.51 -17.44 -12.03
C ASN A 248 -9.66 -16.99 -11.13
N ASN A 249 -10.56 -17.90 -10.76
CA ASN A 249 -11.65 -17.57 -9.85
C ASN A 249 -11.16 -17.22 -8.44
N ASN A 250 -10.08 -17.84 -8.00
CA ASN A 250 -9.43 -17.67 -6.71
C ASN A 250 -8.51 -16.43 -6.63
N GLY A 251 -8.75 -15.39 -7.44
CA GLY A 251 -8.16 -14.06 -7.20
C GLY A 251 -6.76 -13.80 -7.76
N PHE A 252 -6.27 -14.63 -8.69
CA PHE A 252 -4.96 -14.47 -9.31
C PHE A 252 -4.98 -14.64 -10.84
N LEU A 253 -3.88 -14.24 -11.47
CA LEU A 253 -3.64 -14.33 -12.91
C LEU A 253 -2.44 -15.23 -13.18
N THR A 254 -2.51 -16.00 -14.26
CA THR A 254 -1.41 -16.80 -14.80
C THR A 254 -1.23 -16.52 -16.28
N PHE A 255 -0.06 -16.87 -16.83
CA PHE A 255 0.26 -16.61 -18.24
C PHE A 255 0.42 -17.88 -19.08
N SER A 256 0.74 -19.01 -18.45
CA SER A 256 1.02 -20.26 -19.18
C SER A 256 -0.22 -21.13 -19.41
N GLN A 257 -1.07 -21.28 -18.39
CA GLN A 257 -2.22 -22.18 -18.39
C GLN A 257 -3.27 -21.76 -17.35
N SER A 258 -4.51 -22.23 -17.53
CA SER A 258 -5.55 -22.19 -16.50
C SER A 258 -5.10 -22.95 -15.24
N SER A 259 -5.60 -22.53 -14.08
CA SER A 259 -5.34 -23.17 -12.79
C SER A 259 -6.64 -23.47 -12.06
N SER A 260 -6.61 -24.42 -11.14
CA SER A 260 -7.69 -24.74 -10.20
C SER A 260 -7.19 -24.71 -8.75
N GLN A 261 -6.12 -23.96 -8.50
CA GLN A 261 -5.50 -23.90 -7.17
C GLN A 261 -6.22 -22.84 -6.32
N TYR A 262 -6.83 -23.26 -5.22
CA TYR A 262 -7.49 -22.39 -4.23
C TYR A 262 -6.57 -22.00 -3.09
N ASP A 263 -5.71 -22.92 -2.65
CA ASP A 263 -4.78 -22.70 -1.54
C ASP A 263 -3.52 -21.96 -2.06
N PRO A 264 -3.28 -20.71 -1.62
CA PRO A 264 -2.13 -19.94 -2.07
C PRO A 264 -0.81 -20.55 -1.60
N ASP A 265 0.15 -20.64 -2.53
CA ASP A 265 1.55 -20.83 -2.15
C ASP A 265 2.10 -19.49 -1.61
N SER A 266 2.77 -19.51 -0.46
CA SER A 266 3.43 -18.30 0.06
C SER A 266 4.57 -17.85 -0.84
N PHE A 267 4.64 -16.56 -1.14
CA PHE A 267 5.76 -16.03 -1.92
C PHE A 267 6.99 -15.80 -1.03
N PRO A 268 8.20 -16.21 -1.45
CA PRO A 268 8.53 -16.85 -2.73
C PRO A 268 8.13 -18.34 -2.77
N ALA A 269 7.37 -18.72 -3.79
CA ALA A 269 6.80 -20.05 -3.99
C ALA A 269 7.73 -21.00 -4.78
N PHE A 270 8.79 -20.47 -5.41
CA PHE A 270 9.77 -21.20 -6.22
C PHE A 270 9.15 -22.10 -7.31
N LYS A 271 8.02 -21.66 -7.88
CA LYS A 271 7.28 -22.41 -8.92
C LYS A 271 7.87 -22.16 -10.30
N ASN A 272 7.58 -23.05 -11.24
CA ASN A 272 7.91 -22.86 -12.66
C ASN A 272 6.80 -22.08 -13.41
N GLN A 273 6.28 -21.00 -12.82
CA GLN A 273 5.22 -20.19 -13.41
C GLN A 273 5.27 -18.75 -12.89
N ASP A 274 4.93 -17.80 -13.75
CA ASP A 274 4.69 -16.40 -13.38
C ASP A 274 3.24 -16.21 -12.91
N ILE A 275 3.06 -15.59 -11.74
CA ILE A 275 1.76 -15.37 -11.08
C ILE A 275 1.63 -13.90 -10.66
N ILE A 276 0.45 -13.33 -10.89
CA ILE A 276 0.02 -12.06 -10.27
C ILE A 276 -1.18 -12.37 -9.38
N ALA A 277 -1.00 -12.30 -8.06
CA ALA A 277 -2.05 -12.51 -7.09
C ALA A 277 -2.68 -11.17 -6.71
N GLY A 278 -3.89 -10.88 -7.21
CA GLY A 278 -4.66 -9.73 -6.75
C GLY A 278 -5.04 -9.92 -5.28
N LEU A 279 -5.65 -11.06 -4.97
CA LEU A 279 -5.86 -11.61 -3.63
C LEU A 279 -6.11 -13.10 -3.81
N TRP A 280 -5.05 -13.91 -3.78
CA TRP A 280 -5.14 -15.35 -3.93
C TRP A 280 -5.65 -15.99 -2.65
N THR A 281 -6.85 -16.56 -2.73
CA THR A 281 -7.55 -17.25 -1.64
C THR A 281 -8.68 -18.08 -2.21
N ASP A 282 -9.24 -18.97 -1.40
CA ASP A 282 -10.40 -19.79 -1.73
C ASP A 282 -11.67 -18.93 -1.93
N LEU A 283 -11.96 -18.55 -3.19
CA LEU A 283 -13.09 -17.72 -3.61
C LEU A 283 -14.08 -18.53 -4.43
N ASP A 284 -15.37 -18.39 -4.09
CA ASP A 284 -16.45 -19.11 -4.75
C ASP A 284 -17.48 -18.14 -5.32
N ASN A 285 -17.56 -18.08 -6.66
CA ASN A 285 -18.53 -17.25 -7.38
C ASN A 285 -19.81 -18.00 -7.79
N ARG A 286 -20.03 -19.25 -7.33
CA ARG A 286 -21.24 -20.04 -7.63
C ARG A 286 -22.50 -19.41 -7.02
N GLU A 287 -22.38 -18.89 -5.81
CA GLU A 287 -23.51 -18.30 -5.08
C GLU A 287 -23.52 -16.76 -5.14
N LYS A 288 -22.34 -16.12 -5.11
CA LYS A 288 -22.24 -14.66 -4.90
C LYS A 288 -21.03 -14.03 -5.58
N GLY A 289 -21.27 -12.84 -6.13
CA GLY A 289 -20.25 -12.05 -6.81
C GLY A 289 -20.02 -12.48 -8.25
N GLN A 290 -19.27 -11.66 -8.97
CA GLN A 290 -18.97 -11.89 -10.38
C GLN A 290 -17.54 -11.48 -10.68
N ILE A 291 -16.90 -12.21 -11.60
CA ILE A 291 -15.54 -11.93 -12.03
C ILE A 291 -15.60 -11.41 -13.45
N TYR A 292 -15.17 -10.17 -13.64
CA TYR A 292 -15.15 -9.49 -14.93
C TYR A 292 -13.71 -9.34 -15.40
N TYR A 293 -13.48 -9.45 -16.69
CA TYR A 293 -12.21 -9.05 -17.29
C TYR A 293 -12.40 -8.50 -18.69
N ARG A 294 -11.51 -7.59 -19.08
CA ARG A 294 -11.59 -6.90 -20.36
C ARG A 294 -10.23 -6.38 -20.81
N GLN A 295 -10.06 -6.33 -22.12
CA GLN A 295 -9.00 -5.61 -22.80
C GLN A 295 -9.51 -4.29 -23.38
N TYR A 296 -8.73 -3.23 -23.23
CA TYR A 296 -8.94 -1.93 -23.81
C TYR A 296 -7.75 -1.58 -24.68
N THR A 297 -8.00 -1.08 -25.90
CA THR A 297 -6.97 -0.55 -26.82
C THR A 297 -7.24 0.89 -27.23
N ASN A 298 -8.34 1.47 -26.74
CA ASN A 298 -8.73 2.86 -26.93
C ASN A 298 -9.70 3.30 -25.80
N GLY A 299 -10.03 4.59 -25.77
CA GLY A 299 -11.03 5.16 -24.87
C GLY A 299 -10.47 5.72 -23.56
N SER A 300 -11.38 6.16 -22.69
CA SER A 300 -11.05 6.87 -21.44
C SER A 300 -10.26 6.02 -20.44
N ILE A 301 -10.36 4.69 -20.52
CA ILE A 301 -9.61 3.78 -19.64
C ILE A 301 -8.09 3.88 -19.89
N LEU A 302 -7.65 3.99 -21.15
CA LEU A 302 -6.22 4.19 -21.47
C LEU A 302 -5.72 5.54 -20.97
N GLN A 303 -6.55 6.59 -21.09
CA GLN A 303 -6.23 7.93 -20.61
C GLN A 303 -6.08 7.93 -19.08
N LYS A 304 -7.03 7.33 -18.36
CA LYS A 304 -6.96 7.16 -16.90
C LYS A 304 -5.71 6.39 -16.50
N ALA A 305 -5.44 5.24 -17.13
CA ALA A 305 -4.26 4.44 -16.83
C ALA A 305 -2.94 5.19 -17.10
N THR A 306 -2.91 5.96 -18.18
CA THR A 306 -1.77 6.83 -18.52
C THR A 306 -1.54 7.90 -17.47
N GLN A 307 -2.61 8.58 -17.02
CA GLN A 307 -2.54 9.59 -15.96
C GLN A 307 -2.10 8.97 -14.64
N ASP A 308 -2.71 7.86 -14.24
CA ASP A 308 -2.40 7.14 -13.01
C ASP A 308 -0.91 6.74 -12.98
N ILE A 309 -0.41 6.06 -14.03
CA ILE A 309 0.99 5.62 -14.10
C ILE A 309 1.97 6.80 -14.11
N ASN A 310 1.70 7.86 -14.85
CA ASN A 310 2.57 9.05 -14.84
C ASN A 310 2.54 9.80 -13.50
N SER A 311 1.43 9.71 -12.76
CA SER A 311 1.34 10.30 -11.42
C SER A 311 2.19 9.54 -10.38
N TYR A 312 2.28 8.22 -10.51
CA TYR A 312 3.04 7.36 -9.59
C TYR A 312 4.51 7.20 -9.98
N PHE A 313 4.81 7.27 -11.28
CA PHE A 313 6.12 6.99 -11.85
C PHE A 313 6.54 8.12 -12.81
N SER A 314 6.76 9.31 -12.26
CA SER A 314 7.04 10.55 -12.99
C SER A 314 8.21 10.47 -13.98
N ASN A 315 9.16 9.56 -13.78
CA ASN A 315 10.34 9.38 -14.63
C ASN A 315 10.12 8.49 -15.87
N LEU A 316 8.92 7.93 -16.08
CA LEU A 316 8.66 6.97 -17.17
C LEU A 316 8.26 7.60 -18.50
N ASN A 317 7.67 8.81 -18.49
CA ASN A 317 6.98 9.39 -19.65
C ASN A 317 6.11 8.34 -20.38
N PHE A 318 5.17 7.77 -19.63
CA PHE A 318 4.40 6.60 -20.03
C PHE A 318 3.17 6.98 -20.87
N ASN A 319 2.80 6.15 -21.83
CA ASN A 319 1.52 6.22 -22.53
C ASN A 319 0.98 4.81 -22.77
N ALA A 320 -0.22 4.53 -22.26
CA ALA A 320 -0.83 3.21 -22.39
C ALA A 320 -1.26 2.95 -23.84
N SER A 321 -0.73 1.88 -24.45
CA SER A 321 -1.20 1.37 -25.75
C SER A 321 -2.38 0.42 -25.60
N TRP A 322 -2.48 -0.26 -24.45
CA TRP A 322 -3.59 -1.11 -24.07
C TRP A 322 -3.65 -1.26 -22.54
N VAL A 323 -4.80 -1.68 -22.03
CA VAL A 323 -5.03 -2.00 -20.61
C VAL A 323 -5.79 -3.31 -20.52
N PHE A 324 -5.39 -4.21 -19.64
CA PHE A 324 -6.18 -5.37 -19.24
C PHE A 324 -6.67 -5.17 -17.80
N THR A 325 -7.96 -5.37 -17.57
CA THR A 325 -8.55 -5.35 -16.23
C THR A 325 -9.10 -6.74 -15.92
N ALA A 326 -8.92 -7.19 -14.68
CA ALA A 326 -9.63 -8.32 -14.09
C ALA A 326 -10.20 -7.84 -12.75
N THR A 327 -11.44 -8.18 -12.43
CA THR A 327 -12.13 -7.64 -11.26
C THR A 327 -12.98 -8.73 -10.64
N TRP A 328 -12.70 -9.07 -9.39
CA TRP A 328 -13.51 -9.97 -8.60
C TRP A 328 -14.44 -9.09 -7.77
N ASN A 329 -15.66 -8.90 -8.27
CA ASN A 329 -16.64 -7.99 -7.70
C ASN A 329 -17.53 -8.72 -6.70
N LYS A 330 -17.29 -8.47 -5.42
CA LYS A 330 -18.07 -9.02 -4.29
C LYS A 330 -18.16 -10.55 -4.35
N VAL A 331 -17.09 -11.21 -4.79
CA VAL A 331 -16.98 -12.67 -4.78
C VAL A 331 -16.85 -13.12 -3.33
N ALA A 332 -17.58 -14.15 -2.96
CA ALA A 332 -17.55 -14.68 -1.60
C ALA A 332 -16.37 -15.64 -1.40
N TYR A 333 -15.97 -15.86 -0.15
CA TYR A 333 -15.08 -16.96 0.17
C TYR A 333 -15.83 -18.30 0.12
N TYR A 334 -15.11 -19.39 -0.14
CA TYR A 334 -15.67 -20.73 0.02
C TYR A 334 -16.06 -20.95 1.49
N SER A 335 -17.36 -21.01 1.79
CA SER A 335 -17.93 -21.34 3.10
C SER A 335 -17.27 -20.63 4.31
N PRO A 336 -17.79 -19.49 4.83
CA PRO A 336 -19.16 -18.99 4.64
C PRO A 336 -19.31 -17.96 3.51
N THR A 337 -20.43 -18.01 2.76
CA THR A 337 -20.71 -17.10 1.63
C THR A 337 -21.23 -15.70 2.03
N SER A 338 -21.22 -15.40 3.34
CA SER A 338 -21.72 -14.13 3.90
C SER A 338 -20.74 -12.97 3.68
N THR A 339 -19.44 -13.26 3.63
CA THR A 339 -18.34 -12.31 3.43
C THR A 339 -18.01 -12.19 1.94
N VAL A 340 -17.52 -11.01 1.51
CA VAL A 340 -17.18 -10.74 0.11
C VAL A 340 -15.93 -9.89 0.01
N SER A 341 -15.25 -9.99 -1.13
CA SER A 341 -14.12 -9.14 -1.50
C SER A 341 -14.38 -8.40 -2.81
N LEU A 342 -13.97 -7.14 -2.90
CA LEU A 342 -13.92 -6.40 -4.15
C LEU A 342 -12.47 -5.98 -4.47
N ILE A 343 -11.93 -6.57 -5.52
CA ILE A 343 -10.53 -6.42 -5.95
C ILE A 343 -10.43 -6.25 -7.47
N GLN A 344 -9.40 -5.53 -7.95
CA GLN A 344 -9.07 -5.37 -9.38
C GLN A 344 -7.57 -5.24 -9.62
#